data_AF-A0A084XWE0-F1
#
_entry.id   AF-A0A084XWE0-F1
#
_cell.length_a   1.000
_cell.length_b   1.000
_cell.length_c   1.000
_cell.angle_alpha   90.00
_cell.angle_beta   90.00
_cell.angle_gamma   90.00
#
_symmetry.space_group_name_H-M   'P 1'
#
loop_
_entity.id
_entity.type
_entity.pdbx_description
1 polymer ?
#
loop_
_entity_poly.entity_id
_entity_poly.type
_entity_poly.pdbx_seq_one_letter_code
_entity_poly.pdbx_strand_id
1 'polypeptide(L)' 'MPVQCESPRLDFVLERGQRLVAIEVKSGAMPAQLRGLAAFECQFGACRHLLIGDGGIPLAEFLSYPAEHWF' A
#
# COMPACT_ATOMS: atom_id res chain seq x y z
N MET A 1 -9.50 -21.30 3.44
CA MET A 1 -9.82 -20.42 4.59
C MET A 1 -10.26 -19.09 3.99
N PRO A 2 -11.51 -18.63 4.17
CA PRO A 2 -11.90 -17.32 3.69
C PRO A 2 -11.03 -16.27 4.40
N VAL A 3 -10.42 -15.38 3.63
CA VAL A 3 -9.73 -14.21 4.19
C VAL A 3 -10.82 -13.40 4.87
N GLN A 4 -10.80 -13.38 6.20
CA GLN A 4 -11.61 -12.43 6.95
C GLN A 4 -11.00 -11.07 6.65
N CYS A 5 -11.66 -10.30 5.79
CA CYS A 5 -11.36 -8.90 5.53
C CYS A 5 -11.55 -8.12 6.86
N GLU A 6 -10.51 -8.06 7.69
CA GLU A 6 -10.42 -7.12 8.81
C GLU A 6 -10.40 -5.69 8.25
N SER A 7 -10.77 -4.67 9.02
CA SER A 7 -10.74 -3.28 8.51
C SER A 7 -9.32 -2.89 8.10
N PRO A 8 -9.06 -2.58 6.81
CA PRO A 8 -7.72 -2.26 6.35
C PRO A 8 -7.28 -0.90 6.91
N ARG A 9 -6.08 -0.85 7.48
CA ARG A 9 -5.41 0.41 7.82
C ARG A 9 -4.25 0.62 6.86
N LEU A 10 -4.38 1.65 6.04
CA LEU A 10 -3.35 2.14 5.14
C LEU A 10 -3.02 3.58 5.50
N ASP A 11 -1.84 4.04 5.12
CA ASP A 11 -1.47 5.45 5.31
C ASP A 11 -2.03 6.32 4.18
N PHE A 12 -1.94 5.83 2.94
CA PHE A 12 -2.44 6.53 1.77
C PHE A 12 -3.04 5.58 0.73
N VAL A 13 -3.93 6.12 -0.08
CA VAL A 13 -4.50 5.46 -1.26
C VAL A 13 -4.44 6.45 -2.42
N LEU A 14 -3.99 5.99 -3.59
CA LEU A 14 -4.14 6.72 -4.85
C LEU A 14 -5.25 6.07 -5.67
N GLU A 15 -6.12 6.91 -6.23
CA GLU A 15 -7.20 6.49 -7.13
C GLU A 15 -7.15 7.31 -8.42
N ARG A 16 -7.21 6.62 -9.56
CA ARG A 16 -7.39 7.24 -10.88
C ARG A 16 -8.24 6.35 -11.77
N GLY A 17 -9.51 6.73 -11.91
CA GLY A 17 -10.49 5.89 -12.58
C GLY A 17 -10.62 4.54 -11.88
N GLN A 18 -10.45 3.44 -12.60
CA GLN A 18 -10.53 2.08 -12.03
C GLN A 18 -9.21 1.57 -11.43
N ARG A 19 -8.16 2.41 -11.37
CA ARG A 19 -6.87 2.02 -10.82
C ARG A 19 -6.75 2.47 -9.37
N LEU A 20 -6.43 1.52 -8.50
CA LEU A 20 -6.15 1.74 -7.09
C LEU A 20 -4.70 1.40 -6.78
N VAL A 21 -4.08 2.23 -5.95
CA VAL A 21 -2.76 1.98 -5.37
C VAL A 21 -2.86 2.13 -3.87
N ALA A 22 -2.60 1.06 -3.13
CA ALA A 22 -2.56 1.04 -1.68
C ALA A 22 -1.12 1.31 -1.22
N ILE A 23 -0.94 2.30 -0.34
CA ILE A 23 0.39 2.74 0.12
C ILE A 23 0.47 2.60 1.64
N GLU A 24 1.49 1.87 2.09
CA GLU A 24 1.84 1.70 3.50
C GLU A 24 3.28 2.20 3.73
N VAL A 25 3.48 3.05 4.74
CA VAL A 25 4.76 3.70 5.04
C VAL A 25 5.33 3.16 6.35
N LYS A 26 6.57 2.69 6.32
CA LYS A 26 7.27 2.15 7.51
C LYS A 26 8.48 3.01 7.87
N SER A 27 8.51 3.45 9.12
CA SER A 27 9.59 4.26 9.69
C SER A 27 10.64 3.45 10.47
N GLY A 28 10.57 2.12 10.50
CA GLY A 28 11.57 1.27 11.16
C GLY A 28 11.45 -0.24 10.88
N ALA A 29 12.46 -1.01 11.30
CA ALA A 29 12.67 -2.42 10.98
C ALA A 29 11.76 -3.43 11.71
N MET A 30 10.57 -2.99 12.16
CA MET A 30 9.61 -3.92 12.71
C MET A 30 8.88 -4.62 11.56
N PRO A 31 8.75 -5.96 11.58
CA PRO A 31 7.96 -6.67 10.60
C PRO A 31 6.47 -6.38 10.84
N ALA A 32 5.99 -5.22 10.38
CA ALA A 32 4.57 -4.97 10.27
C ALA A 32 4.02 -5.96 9.25
N GLN A 33 3.13 -6.83 9.71
CA GLN A 33 2.43 -7.77 8.85
C GLN A 33 1.72 -6.97 7.77
N LEU A 34 1.87 -7.36 6.50
CA LEU A 34 1.23 -6.76 5.31
C LEU A 34 -0.31 -6.93 5.30
N ARG A 35 -0.92 -7.01 6.49
CA ARG A 35 -2.35 -7.21 6.72
C ARG A 35 -3.17 -6.05 6.19
N GLY A 36 -2.66 -4.81 6.28
CA GLY A 36 -3.34 -3.63 5.76
C GLY A 36 -3.58 -3.74 4.25
N LEU A 37 -2.51 -4.02 3.49
CA LEU A 37 -2.56 -4.18 2.03
C LEU A 37 -3.46 -5.36 1.61
N ALA A 38 -3.28 -6.54 2.22
CA ALA A 38 -4.09 -7.71 1.88
C ALA A 38 -5.58 -7.55 2.22
N ALA A 39 -5.89 -6.91 3.36
CA ALA A 39 -7.27 -6.60 3.73
C ALA A 39 -7.89 -5.56 2.78
N PHE A 40 -7.10 -4.59 2.32
CA PHE A 40 -7.56 -3.58 1.37
C PHE A 40 -7.89 -4.21 0.02
N GLU A 41 -7.00 -5.06 -0.51
CA GLU A 41 -7.26 -5.78 -1.77
C GLU A 41 -8.48 -6.72 -1.67
N CYS A 42 -8.65 -7.39 -0.52
CA CYS A 42 -9.82 -8.20 -0.23
C CYS A 42 -11.13 -7.37 -0.26
N GLN A 43 -11.11 -6.13 0.23
CA GLN A 43 -12.30 -5.28 0.35
C GLN A 43 -12.60 -4.46 -0.91
N PHE A 44 -11.58 -3.97 -1.61
CA PHE A 44 -11.69 -3.02 -2.72
C PHE A 44 -11.32 -3.61 -4.08
N GLY A 45 -10.89 -4.89 -4.12
CA GLY A 45 -10.48 -5.58 -5.33
C GLY A 45 -8.99 -5.39 -5.66
N ALA A 46 -8.59 -5.95 -6.81
CA ALA A 46 -7.20 -5.94 -7.25
C ALA A 46 -6.64 -4.51 -7.33
N CYS A 47 -5.52 -4.28 -6.66
CA CYS A 47 -4.85 -2.99 -6.63
C CYS A 47 -3.33 -3.15 -6.59
N ARG A 48 -2.61 -2.09 -6.92
CA ARG A 48 -1.14 -2.07 -6.80
C ARG A 48 -0.77 -1.81 -5.35
N HIS A 49 0.20 -2.53 -4.81
CA HIS A 49 0.71 -2.32 -3.45
C HIS A 49 2.06 -1.60 -3.48
N LEU A 50 2.19 -0.52 -2.72
CA LEU A 50 3.46 0.16 -2.48
C LEU A 50 3.77 0.14 -0.99
N LEU A 51 4.88 -0.50 -0.63
CA LEU A 51 5.47 -0.40 0.69
C LEU A 51 6.59 0.65 0.60
N ILE A 52 6.53 1.70 1.42
CA ILE A 52 7.51 2.78 1.43
C ILE A 52 8.36 2.71 2.70
N GLY A 53 9.67 2.85 2.55
CA GLY A 53 10.62 2.70 3.65
C GLY A 53 11.22 1.31 3.71
N ASP A 54 11.44 0.79 4.91
CA ASP A 54 12.17 -0.46 5.10
C ASP A 54 11.43 -1.67 4.51
N GLY A 55 12.15 -2.49 3.74
CA GLY A 55 11.61 -3.65 3.01
C GLY A 55 10.81 -3.32 1.74
N GLY A 56 10.79 -2.06 1.29
CA GLY A 56 10.06 -1.60 0.10
C GLY A 56 10.82 -0.54 -0.72
N ILE A 57 10.07 0.42 -1.27
CA ILE A 57 10.61 1.55 -2.04
C ILE A 57 11.23 2.57 -1.06
N PRO A 58 12.48 2.98 -1.25
CA PRO A 58 13.10 4.02 -0.42
C PRO A 58 12.27 5.31 -0.41
N LEU A 59 12.12 5.94 0.74
CA LEU A 59 11.31 7.18 0.86
C LEU A 59 11.78 8.28 -0.08
N ALA A 60 13.10 8.46 -0.25
CA ALA A 60 13.64 9.46 -1.16
C ALA A 60 13.30 9.17 -2.63
N GLU A 61 13.27 7.90 -3.01
CA GLU A 61 12.85 7.48 -4.35
C GLU A 61 11.35 7.74 -4.55
N PHE A 62 10.52 7.36 -3.57
CA PHE A 62 9.08 7.60 -3.60
C PHE A 62 8.73 9.07 -3.86
N LEU A 63 9.41 9.97 -3.17
CA LEU A 63 9.21 11.42 -3.25
C LEU A 63 9.89 12.08 -4.47
N SER A 64 10.71 11.34 -5.22
CA SER A 64 11.41 11.88 -6.40
C SER A 64 10.56 11.88 -7.67
N TYR A 65 9.41 11.22 -7.65
CA TYR A 65 8.48 11.14 -8.77
C TYR A 65 7.13 11.79 -8.44
N PRO A 66 6.44 12.37 -9.43
CA PRO A 66 5.06 12.82 -9.25
C PRO A 66 4.13 11.62 -9.01
N ALA A 67 2.96 11.86 -8.40
CA ALA A 67 2.02 10.80 -8.00
C ALA A 67 1.61 9.90 -9.18
N GLU A 68 1.53 10.45 -10.40
CA GLU A 68 1.14 9.76 -11.62
C GLU A 68 2.08 8.59 -11.97
N HIS A 69 3.33 8.63 -11.53
CA HIS A 69 4.34 7.60 -11.75
C HIS A 69 3.97 6.28 -11.04
N TRP A 70 3.19 6.36 -9.96
CA TRP A 70 2.92 5.26 -9.05
C TRP A 70 1.66 4.43 -9.41
N PHE A 71 0.96 4.76 -10.49
CA PHE A 71 -0.21 4.03 -11.04
C PHE A 71 0.14 2.89 -12.01
#